data_AF-A0A7V8BLP6-F1
#
_entry.id   AF-A0A7V8BLP6-F1
#
_cell.length_a   1.000
_cell.length_b   1.000
_cell.length_c   1.000
_cell.angle_alpha   90.00
_cell.angle_beta   90.00
_cell.angle_gamma   90.00
#
_symmetry.space_group_name_H-M   'P 1'
#
loop_
_entity.id
_entity.type
_entity.pdbx_description
1 polymer ?
#
loop_
_entity_poly.entity_id
_entity_poly.type
_entity_poly.pdbx_seq_one_letter_code
_entity_poly.pdbx_strand_id
1 'polypeptide(L)'
;MLRALNSALCLAMLVLAVAQVGRPEWWLWVVAFLVPAFWAFMAGFRHRAFRAVRWLGWLWGCVALWVALLWQHWPQTAGFWRTEVWAQDAAARTGLSLMAALAVLAVALYTAYHRR
;
A
#
# COMPACT_ATOMS: atom_id res chain seq x y z
N MET A 1 9.08 -17.90 -3.53
CA MET A 1 9.56 -16.56 -3.13
C MET A 1 8.48 -15.48 -3.25
N LEU A 2 8.06 -15.06 -4.45
CA LEU A 2 7.07 -13.96 -4.63
C LEU A 2 5.72 -14.16 -3.91
N ARG A 3 5.22 -15.39 -3.82
CA ARG A 3 3.99 -15.67 -3.03
C ARG A 3 4.18 -15.34 -1.54
N ALA A 4 5.27 -15.81 -0.94
CA ALA A 4 5.57 -15.58 0.47
C ALA A 4 5.79 -14.08 0.76
N LEU A 5 6.47 -13.37 -0.15
CA LEU A 5 6.64 -11.91 -0.05
C LEU A 5 5.30 -11.18 -0.03
N ASN A 6 4.41 -11.48 -0.99
CA ASN A 6 3.09 -10.86 -1.02
C ASN A 6 2.23 -11.23 0.20
N SER A 7 2.35 -12.45 0.72
CA SER A 7 1.68 -12.85 1.96
C SER A 7 2.19 -12.05 3.16
N ALA A 8 3.50 -11.88 3.29
CA ALA A 8 4.09 -11.07 4.36
C ALA A 8 3.68 -9.60 4.25
N LEU A 9 3.70 -9.02 3.04
CA LEU A 9 3.24 -7.65 2.81
C LEU A 9 1.76 -7.47 3.08
N CYS A 10 0.91 -8.44 2.71
CA CYS A 10 -0.51 -8.45 3.05
C CYS A 10 -0.71 -8.41 4.56
N LEU A 11 -0.04 -9.31 5.30
CA LEU A 11 -0.11 -9.34 6.77
C LEU A 11 0.37 -8.02 7.38
N ALA A 12 1.48 -7.45 6.88
CA ALA A 12 1.98 -6.17 7.34
C ALA A 12 0.94 -5.04 7.13
N MET A 13 0.31 -4.98 5.95
CA MET A 13 -0.74 -3.99 5.69
C MET A 13 -1.97 -4.18 6.60
N LEU A 14 -2.36 -5.42 6.89
CA LEU A 14 -3.46 -5.69 7.82
C LEU A 14 -3.13 -5.23 9.25
N VAL A 15 -1.91 -5.51 9.73
CA VAL A 15 -1.44 -5.01 11.03
C VAL A 15 -1.44 -3.49 11.06
N LEU A 16 -0.94 -2.85 10.00
CA LEU A 16 -0.94 -1.39 9.89
C LEU A 16 -2.36 -0.82 9.86
N ALA A 17 -3.32 -1.48 9.19
CA ALA A 17 -4.73 -1.08 9.18
C ALA A 17 -5.32 -1.11 10.59
N VAL A 18 -5.12 -2.19 11.33
CA VAL A 18 -5.58 -2.32 12.72
C VAL A 18 -4.95 -1.25 13.61
N ALA A 19 -3.66 -0.94 13.40
CA ALA A 19 -2.96 0.10 14.15
C ALA A 19 -3.52 1.53 13.91
N GLN A 20 -4.35 1.75 12.90
CA GLN A 20 -5.00 3.06 12.67
C GLN A 20 -6.27 3.23 13.50
N VAL A 21 -6.82 2.16 14.07
CA VAL A 21 -8.04 2.22 14.90
C VAL A 21 -7.74 3.12 16.11
N GLY A 22 -8.46 4.23 16.20
CA GLY A 22 -8.26 5.25 17.23
C GLY A 22 -7.61 6.56 16.74
N ARG A 23 -7.17 6.64 15.47
CA ARG A 23 -6.73 7.91 14.87
C ARG A 23 -7.92 8.73 14.34
N PRO A 24 -7.78 10.06 14.22
CA PRO A 24 -8.72 10.86 13.43
C PRO A 24 -8.84 10.25 12.03
N GLU A 25 -10.08 10.13 11.53
CA GLU A 25 -10.35 9.58 10.21
C GLU A 25 -9.80 8.16 10.00
N TRP A 26 -9.73 7.36 11.07
CA TRP A 26 -9.19 5.99 11.05
C TRP A 26 -9.74 5.12 9.92
N TRP A 27 -11.00 5.32 9.53
CA TRP A 27 -11.65 4.54 8.47
C TRP A 27 -11.00 4.75 7.09
N LEU A 28 -10.60 5.99 6.75
CA LEU A 28 -9.88 6.28 5.51
C LEU A 28 -8.54 5.55 5.49
N TRP A 29 -7.84 5.58 6.62
CA TRP A 29 -6.55 4.93 6.76
C TRP A 29 -6.66 3.41 6.72
N VAL A 30 -7.66 2.82 7.37
CA VAL A 30 -7.96 1.39 7.26
C VAL A 30 -8.17 1.01 5.80
N VAL A 31 -8.96 1.77 5.04
CA VAL A 31 -9.16 1.54 3.60
C VAL A 31 -7.84 1.68 2.83
N ALA A 32 -7.03 2.70 3.14
CA ALA A 32 -5.76 2.97 2.50
C ALA A 32 -4.73 1.82 2.66
N PHE A 33 -4.85 1.03 3.72
CA PHE A 33 -4.03 -0.17 3.93
C PHE A 33 -4.70 -1.46 3.43
N LEU A 34 -6.03 -1.56 3.52
CA LEU A 34 -6.77 -2.73 3.04
C LEU A 34 -6.69 -2.92 1.53
N VAL A 35 -6.69 -1.84 0.74
CA VAL A 35 -6.59 -1.93 -0.72
C VAL A 35 -5.25 -2.55 -1.16
N PRO A 36 -4.08 -2.07 -0.71
CA PRO A 36 -2.80 -2.76 -0.94
C PRO A 36 -2.77 -4.20 -0.41
N ALA A 37 -3.34 -4.46 0.78
CA ALA A 37 -3.41 -5.81 1.34
C ALA A 37 -4.18 -6.77 0.42
N PHE A 38 -5.33 -6.33 -0.09
CA PHE A 38 -6.15 -7.08 -1.04
C PHE A 38 -5.37 -7.41 -2.31
N TRP A 39 -4.67 -6.44 -2.89
CA TRP A 39 -3.88 -6.65 -4.11
C TRP A 39 -2.68 -7.58 -3.88
N ALA A 40 -1.99 -7.44 -2.76
CA ALA A 40 -0.93 -8.37 -2.37
C ALA A 40 -1.48 -9.80 -2.21
N PHE A 41 -2.63 -9.96 -1.54
CA PHE A 41 -3.29 -11.27 -1.43
C PHE A 41 -3.65 -11.85 -2.82
N MET A 42 -4.25 -11.04 -3.69
CA MET A 42 -4.60 -11.44 -5.05
C MET A 42 -3.35 -11.86 -5.85
N ALA A 43 -2.27 -11.09 -5.78
CA ALA A 43 -0.99 -11.40 -6.44
C ALA A 43 -0.34 -12.69 -5.91
N GLY A 44 -0.45 -12.95 -4.60
CA GLY A 44 0.11 -14.15 -3.98
C GLY A 44 -0.69 -15.43 -4.28
N PHE A 45 -2.02 -15.38 -4.13
CA PHE A 45 -2.88 -16.57 -4.12
C PHE A 45 -3.74 -16.73 -5.38
N ARG A 46 -4.14 -15.63 -6.01
CA ARG A 46 -5.05 -15.61 -7.18
C ARG A 46 -4.38 -15.02 -8.43
N HIS A 47 -3.09 -15.27 -8.64
CA HIS A 47 -2.33 -14.76 -9.78
C HIS A 47 -3.00 -14.97 -11.16
N ARG A 48 -3.71 -16.09 -11.36
CA ARG A 48 -4.45 -16.36 -12.61
C ARG A 48 -5.54 -15.32 -12.92
N ALA A 49 -6.07 -14.62 -11.92
CA ALA A 49 -7.05 -13.55 -12.13
C ALA A 49 -6.48 -12.38 -12.96
N PHE A 50 -5.17 -12.12 -12.88
CA PHE A 50 -4.52 -11.04 -13.63
C PHE A 50 -4.40 -11.31 -15.13
N ARG A 51 -4.69 -12.52 -15.61
CA ARG A 51 -4.80 -12.82 -17.05
C ARG A 51 -5.88 -11.96 -17.71
N ALA A 52 -6.99 -11.69 -17.00
CA ALA A 52 -8.00 -10.79 -17.50
C ALA A 52 -7.52 -9.33 -17.40
N VAL A 53 -7.60 -8.59 -18.51
CA VAL A 53 -7.19 -7.18 -18.61
C VAL A 53 -7.86 -6.30 -17.56
N ARG A 54 -9.12 -6.62 -17.21
CA ARG A 54 -9.89 -5.90 -16.18
C ARG A 54 -9.15 -5.84 -14.84
N TRP A 55 -8.69 -6.98 -14.30
CA TRP A 55 -8.02 -7.01 -12.99
C TRP A 55 -6.70 -6.25 -12.99
N LEU A 56 -5.96 -6.29 -14.09
CA LEU A 56 -4.73 -5.51 -14.24
C LEU A 56 -5.03 -4.01 -14.32
N GLY A 57 -6.10 -3.62 -15.03
CA GLY A 57 -6.57 -2.23 -15.10
C GLY A 57 -6.97 -1.67 -13.73
N TRP A 58 -7.70 -2.44 -12.92
CA TRP A 58 -8.04 -2.04 -11.56
C TRP A 58 -6.80 -1.86 -10.67
N LEU A 59 -5.82 -2.77 -10.76
CA LEU A 59 -4.57 -2.63 -10.01
C LEU A 59 -3.80 -1.37 -10.42
N TRP A 60 -3.70 -1.09 -11.72
CA TRP A 60 -3.09 0.15 -12.23
C TRP A 60 -3.85 1.39 -11.77
N GLY A 61 -5.20 1.35 -11.75
CA GLY A 61 -6.02 2.42 -11.20
C GLY A 61 -5.70 2.70 -9.74
N CYS A 62 -5.53 1.66 -8.92
CA CYS A 62 -5.09 1.81 -7.53
C CYS A 62 -3.67 2.39 -7.43
N VAL A 63 -2.73 1.93 -8.25
CA VAL A 63 -1.37 2.49 -8.28
C VAL A 63 -1.40 3.98 -8.61
N ALA A 64 -2.13 4.37 -9.67
CA ALA A 64 -2.25 5.76 -10.09
C ALA A 64 -2.88 6.65 -8.99
N LEU A 65 -3.94 6.14 -8.34
CA LEU A 65 -4.58 6.84 -7.22
C LEU A 65 -3.62 7.03 -6.03
N TRP A 66 -2.85 6.01 -5.67
CA TRP A 66 -1.86 6.13 -4.58
C TRP A 66 -0.70 7.06 -4.93
N VAL A 67 -0.26 7.08 -6.20
CA VAL A 67 0.73 8.05 -6.68
C VAL A 67 0.19 9.47 -6.55
N ALA A 68 -1.06 9.72 -6.96
CA ALA A 68 -1.67 11.04 -6.84
C ALA A 68 -1.81 11.47 -5.36
N LEU A 69 -2.25 10.57 -4.49
CA LEU A 69 -2.35 10.83 -3.05
C LEU A 69 -0.98 11.13 -2.44
N LEU A 70 0.05 10.35 -2.79
CA LEU A 70 1.41 10.55 -2.31
C LEU A 70 2.01 11.86 -2.82
N TRP A 71 1.73 12.24 -4.07
CA TRP A 71 2.16 13.52 -4.62
C TRP A 71 1.56 14.70 -3.83
N GLN A 72 0.26 14.62 -3.51
CA GLN A 72 -0.43 15.64 -2.73
C GLN A 72 0.06 15.69 -1.26
N HIS A 73 0.39 14.54 -0.68
CA HIS A 73 0.80 14.41 0.72
C HIS A 73 2.30 14.13 0.86
N TRP A 74 3.09 14.64 -0.08
CA TRP A 74 4.53 14.42 -0.06
C TRP A 74 5.14 15.08 1.18
N PRO A 75 5.91 14.34 2.00
CA PRO A 75 6.44 14.88 3.24
C PRO A 75 7.50 15.95 2.95
N GLN A 76 7.22 17.18 3.39
CA GLN A 76 8.12 18.33 3.23
C GLN A 76 9.18 18.41 4.35
N THR A 77 8.93 17.74 5.46
CA THR A 77 9.77 17.80 6.67
C THR A 77 11.11 17.12 6.42
N ALA A 78 12.21 17.84 6.64
CA ALA A 78 13.55 17.29 6.49
C ALA A 78 13.75 16.09 7.44
N GLY A 79 14.28 14.99 6.92
CA GLY A 79 14.46 13.78 7.72
C GLY A 79 13.15 13.09 8.09
N PHE A 80 12.07 13.28 7.31
CA PHE A 80 10.76 12.64 7.55
C PHE A 80 10.83 11.12 7.75
N TRP A 81 11.86 10.43 7.26
CA TRP A 81 12.10 9.00 7.42
C TRP A 81 12.58 8.61 8.84
N ARG A 82 13.06 9.56 9.64
CA ARG A 82 13.51 9.30 11.01
C ARG A 82 12.32 9.16 11.95
N THR A 83 12.35 8.15 12.80
CA THR A 83 11.30 7.83 13.78
C THR A 83 10.91 9.02 14.63
N GLU A 84 11.90 9.79 15.11
CA GLU A 84 11.69 10.99 15.92
C GLU A 84 10.84 12.04 15.19
N VAL A 85 10.91 12.10 13.86
CA VAL A 85 10.19 13.07 13.03
C VAL A 85 8.78 12.58 12.74
N TRP A 86 8.61 11.40 12.13
CA TRP A 86 7.27 10.92 11.77
C TRP A 86 6.42 10.47 12.95
N ALA A 87 7.03 10.20 14.12
CA ALA A 87 6.28 9.96 15.35
C ALA A 87 5.65 11.26 15.91
N GLN A 88 6.17 12.44 15.57
CA GLN A 88 5.64 13.71 16.07
C GLN A 88 4.89 14.50 15.00
N ASP A 89 5.32 14.41 13.73
CA ASP A 89 4.72 15.10 12.61
C ASP A 89 3.72 14.20 11.85
N ALA A 90 2.46 14.61 11.85
CA ALA A 90 1.38 13.91 11.16
C ALA A 90 1.56 13.90 9.63
N ALA A 91 2.13 14.95 9.04
CA ALA A 91 2.35 15.04 7.60
C ALA A 91 3.45 14.05 7.16
N ALA A 92 4.56 14.01 7.90
CA ALA A 92 5.62 13.02 7.69
C ALA A 92 5.09 11.58 7.81
N ARG A 93 4.26 11.30 8.83
CA ARG A 93 3.65 9.96 9.00
C ARG A 93 2.69 9.59 7.88
N THR A 94 1.90 10.55 7.42
CA THR A 94 0.95 10.40 6.32
C THR A 94 1.68 10.04 5.04
N GLY A 95 2.71 10.82 4.67
CA GLY A 95 3.54 10.56 3.50
C GLY A 95 4.21 9.18 3.53
N LEU A 96 4.82 8.80 4.66
CA LEU A 96 5.43 7.48 4.82
C LEU A 96 4.42 6.32 4.71
N SER A 97 3.22 6.50 5.25
CA SER A 97 2.15 5.51 5.17
C SER A 97 1.73 5.26 3.72
N LEU A 98 1.57 6.34 2.95
CA LEU A 98 1.25 6.27 1.52
C LEU A 98 2.39 5.67 0.69
N MET A 99 3.65 6.00 1.01
CA MET A 99 4.83 5.38 0.39
C MET A 99 4.85 3.86 0.62
N ALA A 100 4.62 3.41 1.85
CA ALA A 100 4.58 1.99 2.18
C ALA A 100 3.46 1.26 1.43
N ALA A 101 2.26 1.85 1.40
CA ALA A 101 1.13 1.30 0.66
C ALA A 101 1.40 1.22 -0.86
N LEU A 102 2.01 2.26 -1.43
CA LEU A 102 2.41 2.30 -2.85
C LEU A 102 3.49 1.26 -3.16
N ALA A 103 4.46 1.06 -2.27
CA ALA A 103 5.49 0.02 -2.44
C ALA A 103 4.87 -1.38 -2.50
N VAL A 104 3.87 -1.67 -1.65
CA VAL A 104 3.13 -2.95 -1.70
C VAL A 104 2.38 -3.11 -3.02
N LEU A 105 1.71 -2.06 -3.50
CA LEU A 105 1.04 -2.09 -4.81
C LEU A 105 2.03 -2.33 -5.95
N ALA A 106 3.21 -1.73 -5.91
CA ALA A 106 4.26 -1.95 -6.90
C ALA A 106 4.76 -3.41 -6.89
N VAL A 107 4.94 -4.02 -5.72
CA VAL A 107 5.29 -5.45 -5.61
C VAL A 107 4.17 -6.36 -6.12
N ALA A 108 2.91 -6.02 -5.81
CA ALA A 108 1.75 -6.75 -6.32
C ALA A 108 1.68 -6.66 -7.86
N LEU A 109 1.93 -5.48 -8.42
CA LEU A 109 1.99 -5.23 -9.86
C LEU A 109 3.12 -6.03 -10.52
N TYR A 110 4.33 -5.96 -9.98
CA TYR A 110 5.47 -6.75 -10.46
C TYR A 110 5.15 -8.25 -10.46
N THR A 111 4.54 -8.73 -9.37
CA THR A 111 4.14 -10.13 -9.26
C THR A 111 3.06 -10.52 -10.27
N ALA A 112 2.09 -9.64 -10.52
CA ALA A 112 1.04 -9.85 -11.50
C ALA A 112 1.59 -9.98 -12.92
N TYR A 113 2.61 -9.20 -13.30
CA TYR A 113 3.27 -9.33 -14.59
C TYR A 113 4.15 -10.58 -14.70
N HIS A 114 4.90 -10.92 -13.64
CA HIS A 114 5.80 -12.07 -13.67
C HIS A 114 5.07 -13.43 -13.59
N ARG A 115 3.83 -13.45 -13.09
CA ARG A 115 3.03 -14.69 -12.91
C ARG A 115 1.76 -14.75 -13.77
N ARG A 116 1.63 -13.86 -14.76
CA ARG A 116 0.50 -13.86 -15.71
C ARG A 116 0.54 -15.12 -16.58
#